data_AF-G4YYS2-F1
#
_entry.id   AF-G4YYS2-F1
#
_cell.length_a   1.000
_cell.length_b   1.000
_cell.length_c   1.000
_cell.angle_alpha   90.00
_cell.angle_beta   90.00
_cell.angle_gamma   90.00
#
_symmetry.space_group_name_H-M   'P 1'
#
loop_
_entity.id
_entity.type
_entity.pdbx_description
1 polymer ?
#
loop_
_entity_poly.entity_id
_entity_poly.type
_entity_poly.pdbx_seq_one_letter_code
_entity_poly.pdbx_strand_id
1 'polypeptide(L)'
;MELDAPAPPAVITTVADSGENQSLVAHEPPATFTSMKFDTSRLVLEMPEQVNASIPFEDRHQTIFGYNATMAYLQLYTKSPDSKEQLFLFFTCSDDKGNRDDWTPNCATAREKVYATFAKSPSTNRLVTIHTGSREEWTKLGGNAFTDDDDLRLKAIPTVMRWDGGVPGSLRSTWGVLVDHSIMYEPLLRYLFRNADEQDKLLAIPEVETKEIVTLRGYAQYRAYMEEYARSGSRYPMFMMMVSGRFRRNNRLWCPWCRQSEMPLEYAFYAYAPANAKLVLVETYDKYIVWRNPDNEFKQDPQLAVKGVPWFYRVFPGPPGQPLTYQRVKKKFYLLEQLQQAFQGSE
;
A
#
# COMPACT_ATOMS: atom_id res chain seq x y z
N MET A 1 -70.86 -35.15 -39.35
CA MET A 1 -70.74 -34.16 -38.26
C MET A 1 -69.38 -33.49 -38.38
N GLU A 2 -69.19 -32.32 -39.00
CA GLU A 2 -70.13 -31.25 -39.39
C GLU A 2 -70.98 -30.71 -38.21
N LEU A 3 -71.11 -29.43 -37.90
CA LEU A 3 -70.48 -28.15 -38.33
C LEU A 3 -70.23 -27.30 -37.03
N ASP A 4 -69.67 -26.08 -36.98
CA ASP A 4 -69.24 -25.10 -37.99
C ASP A 4 -68.08 -24.21 -37.45
N ALA A 5 -67.68 -23.17 -38.18
CA ALA A 5 -66.83 -22.05 -37.77
C ALA A 5 -67.70 -20.81 -37.32
N PRO A 6 -67.22 -19.56 -37.07
CA PRO A 6 -66.16 -18.82 -37.78
C PRO A 6 -65.20 -17.93 -36.94
N ALA A 7 -64.16 -17.39 -37.60
CA ALA A 7 -63.42 -16.16 -37.22
C ALA A 7 -63.96 -14.97 -38.05
N PRO A 8 -63.79 -13.68 -37.67
CA PRO A 8 -62.56 -12.91 -37.99
C PRO A 8 -62.35 -11.70 -37.00
N PRO A 9 -61.63 -10.59 -37.31
CA PRO A 9 -60.65 -10.32 -38.37
C PRO A 9 -59.27 -9.82 -37.88
N ALA A 10 -58.30 -9.81 -38.79
CA ALA A 10 -57.05 -9.06 -38.64
C ALA A 10 -57.21 -7.59 -39.06
N VAL A 11 -56.45 -6.69 -38.44
CA VAL A 11 -56.23 -5.32 -38.94
C VAL A 11 -54.76 -5.19 -39.34
N ILE A 12 -54.53 -4.86 -40.60
CA ILE A 12 -53.21 -4.51 -41.14
C ILE A 12 -53.10 -2.99 -41.13
N THR A 13 -52.06 -2.46 -40.50
CA THR A 13 -51.67 -1.05 -40.68
C THR A 13 -50.19 -0.99 -40.99
N THR A 14 -49.86 -0.84 -42.27
CA THR A 14 -48.51 -0.56 -42.74
C THR A 14 -48.23 0.94 -42.68
N VAL A 15 -47.24 1.35 -41.90
CA VAL A 15 -46.47 2.58 -42.15
C VAL A 15 -45.01 2.22 -41.97
N ALA A 16 -44.21 2.48 -43.00
CA ALA A 16 -42.76 2.38 -42.92
C ALA A 16 -42.19 3.75 -42.56
N ASP A 17 -41.24 3.81 -41.63
CA ASP A 17 -40.06 4.65 -41.82
C ASP A 17 -38.84 4.12 -41.05
N SER A 18 -37.70 4.59 -41.50
CA SER A 18 -36.32 4.39 -41.08
C SER A 18 -36.03 4.63 -39.59
N GLY A 19 -34.99 3.95 -39.09
CA GLY A 19 -34.43 4.15 -37.75
C GLY A 19 -33.27 3.21 -37.48
N GLU A 20 -32.05 3.72 -37.50
CA GLU A 20 -30.84 2.95 -37.21
C GLU A 20 -30.87 2.40 -35.76
N ASN A 21 -30.66 1.10 -35.60
CA ASN A 21 -30.52 0.51 -34.27
C ASN A 21 -29.08 0.73 -33.76
N GLN A 22 -28.74 2.00 -33.47
CA GLN A 22 -27.49 2.36 -32.82
C GLN A 22 -27.49 1.80 -31.40
N SER A 23 -26.82 0.66 -31.24
CA SER A 23 -26.52 0.08 -29.94
C SER A 23 -25.87 1.14 -29.05
N LEU A 24 -26.59 1.55 -28.01
CA LEU A 24 -26.10 2.46 -26.98
C LEU A 24 -24.91 1.82 -26.28
N VAL A 25 -23.70 2.12 -26.77
CA VAL A 25 -22.47 1.90 -26.03
C VAL A 25 -22.57 2.75 -24.78
N ALA A 26 -22.85 2.11 -23.65
CA ALA A 26 -22.78 2.76 -22.36
C ALA A 26 -21.35 3.26 -22.17
N HIS A 27 -21.14 4.57 -22.32
CA HIS A 27 -19.90 5.20 -21.91
C HIS A 27 -19.80 5.04 -20.40
N GLU A 28 -18.96 4.09 -19.97
CA GLU A 28 -18.50 4.04 -18.59
C GLU A 28 -17.93 5.43 -18.23
N PRO A 29 -18.24 5.96 -17.03
CA PRO A 29 -17.70 7.25 -16.62
C PRO A 29 -16.17 7.21 -16.67
N PRO A 30 -15.51 8.29 -17.11
CA PRO A 30 -14.06 8.31 -17.30
C PRO A 30 -13.37 7.86 -16.01
N ALA A 31 -12.57 6.80 -16.12
CA ALA A 31 -12.11 6.08 -14.95
C ALA A 31 -11.19 6.96 -14.09
N THR A 32 -11.73 7.46 -12.98
CA THR A 32 -11.02 8.36 -12.06
C THR A 32 -9.91 7.61 -11.35
N PHE A 33 -8.66 7.89 -11.74
CA PHE A 33 -7.47 7.48 -10.99
C PHE A 33 -7.18 8.47 -9.86
N THR A 34 -6.49 8.01 -8.82
CA THR A 34 -6.00 8.88 -7.75
C THR A 34 -4.55 9.27 -8.01
N SER A 35 -4.26 10.57 -7.91
CA SER A 35 -2.90 11.12 -7.94
C SER A 35 -2.54 11.69 -6.57
N MET A 36 -1.29 11.50 -6.16
CA MET A 36 -0.73 12.02 -4.92
C MET A 36 0.67 12.59 -5.19
N LYS A 37 0.89 13.84 -4.79
CA LYS A 37 2.23 14.43 -4.70
C LYS A 37 2.81 14.20 -3.30
N PHE A 38 4.11 14.49 -3.14
CA PHE A 38 4.73 14.46 -1.83
C PHE A 38 4.02 15.36 -0.81
N ASP A 39 3.70 14.79 0.35
CA ASP A 39 3.08 15.49 1.48
C ASP A 39 4.16 16.29 2.25
N THR A 40 4.37 17.55 1.87
CA THR A 40 5.37 18.44 2.48
C THR A 40 5.13 18.70 3.97
N SER A 41 3.93 18.44 4.51
CA SER A 41 3.68 18.49 5.95
C SER A 41 4.53 17.48 6.74
N ARG A 42 5.04 16.42 6.07
CA ARG A 42 6.00 15.45 6.63
C ARG A 42 7.39 16.03 6.91
N LEU A 43 7.71 17.24 6.42
CA LEU A 43 9.00 17.91 6.63
C LEU A 43 8.91 19.07 7.63
N VAL A 44 7.74 19.27 8.25
CA VAL A 44 7.52 20.28 9.28
C VAL A 44 8.15 19.78 10.59
N LEU A 45 9.11 20.56 11.10
CA LEU A 45 9.71 20.32 12.41
C LEU A 45 8.77 20.77 13.53
N GLU A 46 8.81 20.10 14.68
CA GLU A 46 8.14 20.62 15.88
C GLU A 46 8.82 21.92 16.33
N MET A 47 8.02 22.96 16.60
CA MET A 47 8.54 24.25 17.06
C MET A 47 9.04 24.13 18.52
N PRO A 48 10.00 24.98 18.98
CA PRO A 48 10.53 24.91 20.34
C PRO A 48 9.46 24.93 21.45
N GLU A 49 8.36 25.65 21.24
CA GLU A 49 7.20 25.70 22.14
C GLU A 49 6.46 24.35 22.23
N GLN A 50 6.40 23.60 21.13
CA GLN A 50 5.82 22.25 21.08
C GLN A 50 6.77 21.22 21.71
N VAL A 51 8.08 21.35 21.49
CA VAL A 51 9.10 20.52 22.14
C VAL A 51 9.05 20.69 23.66
N ASN A 52 8.90 21.91 24.16
CA ASN A 52 8.74 22.19 25.60
C ASN A 52 7.42 21.66 26.19
N ALA A 53 6.40 21.41 25.36
CA ALA A 53 5.12 20.82 25.74
C ALA A 53 5.01 19.33 25.34
N SER A 54 6.12 18.70 24.95
CA SER A 54 6.12 17.34 24.42
C SER A 54 5.80 16.29 25.49
N ILE A 55 4.99 15.31 25.10
CA ILE A 55 4.66 14.14 25.92
C ILE A 55 5.88 13.21 25.96
N PRO A 56 6.41 12.84 27.15
CA PRO A 56 7.52 11.89 27.29
C PRO A 56 7.27 10.56 26.57
N PHE A 57 8.35 9.85 26.21
CA PHE A 57 8.25 8.56 25.53
C PHE A 57 7.41 7.56 26.34
N GLU A 58 7.63 7.53 27.65
CA GLU A 58 7.01 6.64 28.62
C GLU A 58 5.49 6.85 28.72
N ASP A 59 5.01 8.09 28.63
CA ASP A 59 3.59 8.44 28.70
C ASP A 59 2.84 8.14 27.38
N ARG A 60 3.58 7.93 26.28
CA ARG A 60 3.04 7.57 24.96
C ARG A 60 3.53 6.20 24.45
N HIS A 61 4.12 5.39 25.32
CA HIS A 61 4.53 4.02 25.07
C HIS A 61 3.79 3.05 26.00
N GLN A 62 3.19 2.01 25.43
CA GLN A 62 2.61 0.91 26.21
C GLN A 62 3.22 -0.41 25.76
N THR A 63 3.36 -1.36 26.69
CA THR A 63 3.70 -2.75 26.39
C THR A 63 2.52 -3.66 26.72
N ILE A 64 2.19 -4.58 25.83
CA ILE A 64 1.16 -5.62 26.00
C ILE A 64 1.70 -6.98 25.55
N PHE A 65 1.12 -8.06 26.07
CA PHE A 65 1.54 -9.42 25.74
C PHE A 65 0.40 -10.24 25.12
N GLY A 66 0.70 -10.90 24.00
CA GLY A 66 -0.17 -11.90 23.40
C GLY A 66 -1.29 -11.35 22.52
N TYR A 67 -1.85 -12.25 21.71
CA TYR A 67 -2.87 -11.93 20.70
C TYR A 67 -4.16 -11.36 21.32
N ASN A 68 -4.69 -12.00 22.37
CA ASN A 68 -5.96 -11.60 22.98
C ASN A 68 -5.90 -10.18 23.58
N ALA A 69 -4.81 -9.82 24.27
CA ALA A 69 -4.63 -8.47 24.81
C ALA A 69 -4.49 -7.43 23.68
N THR A 70 -3.83 -7.79 22.57
CA THR A 70 -3.74 -6.93 21.39
C THR A 70 -5.09 -6.70 20.73
N MET A 71 -5.91 -7.75 20.59
CA MET A 71 -7.26 -7.61 20.04
C MET A 71 -8.16 -6.77 20.94
N ALA A 72 -8.13 -6.98 22.26
CA ALA A 72 -8.85 -6.16 23.23
C ALA A 72 -8.42 -4.68 23.17
N TYR A 73 -7.11 -4.43 23.11
CA TYR A 73 -6.57 -3.07 22.93
C TYR A 73 -7.09 -2.42 21.64
N LEU A 74 -6.96 -3.09 20.49
CA LEU A 74 -7.40 -2.59 19.19
C LEU A 74 -8.94 -2.52 19.02
N GLN A 75 -9.71 -3.12 19.92
CA GLN A 75 -11.16 -3.00 19.98
C GLN A 75 -11.60 -1.79 20.82
N LEU A 76 -10.87 -1.49 21.90
CA LEU A 76 -11.12 -0.35 22.79
C LEU A 76 -10.44 0.94 22.33
N TYR A 77 -9.43 0.85 21.46
CA TYR A 77 -8.73 1.99 20.90
C TYR A 77 -9.68 2.89 20.09
N THR A 78 -9.90 4.10 20.59
CA THR A 78 -10.73 5.14 19.97
C THR A 78 -10.04 6.50 20.03
N LYS A 79 -10.27 7.33 19.02
CA LYS A 79 -9.80 8.73 18.96
C LYS A 79 -10.82 9.63 18.26
N SER A 80 -10.78 10.92 18.60
CA SER A 80 -11.56 11.95 17.90
C SER A 80 -11.20 11.99 16.40
N PRO A 81 -12.15 12.27 15.49
CA PRO A 81 -11.84 12.55 14.08
C PRO A 81 -10.78 13.63 13.87
N ASP A 82 -10.77 14.66 14.73
CA ASP A 82 -9.81 15.77 14.67
C ASP A 82 -8.46 15.47 15.35
N SER A 83 -8.27 14.25 15.87
CA SER A 83 -7.05 13.85 16.57
C SER A 83 -5.88 13.70 15.61
N LYS A 84 -4.78 14.38 15.92
CA LYS A 84 -3.48 14.21 15.24
C LYS A 84 -2.73 12.93 15.66
N GLU A 85 -3.24 12.19 16.67
CA GLU A 85 -2.60 10.96 17.16
C GLU A 85 -2.50 9.90 16.05
N GLN A 86 -1.29 9.39 15.83
CA GLN A 86 -1.06 8.17 15.05
C GLN A 86 -0.63 7.04 15.98
N LEU A 87 -1.28 5.88 15.86
CA LEU A 87 -0.96 4.68 16.62
C LEU A 87 -0.02 3.80 15.79
N PHE A 88 1.06 3.36 16.43
CA PHE A 88 2.02 2.42 15.86
C PHE A 88 2.08 1.15 16.70
N LEU A 89 2.11 0.01 16.01
CA LEU A 89 2.13 -1.33 16.61
C LEU A 89 3.48 -1.97 16.30
N PHE A 90 4.28 -2.24 17.32
CA PHE A 90 5.59 -2.87 17.20
C PHE A 90 5.57 -4.28 17.81
N PHE A 91 5.55 -5.29 16.95
CA PHE A 91 5.54 -6.70 17.28
C PHE A 91 6.96 -7.23 17.41
N THR A 92 7.30 -7.79 18.57
CA THR A 92 8.66 -8.26 18.88
C THR A 92 8.65 -9.58 19.66
N CYS A 93 9.84 -10.18 19.80
CA CYS A 93 10.07 -11.42 20.52
C CYS A 93 9.74 -11.28 22.03
N SER A 94 9.36 -12.39 22.64
CA SER A 94 9.21 -12.54 24.11
C SER A 94 9.34 -14.01 24.51
N ASP A 95 9.34 -14.28 25.81
CA ASP A 95 9.10 -15.63 26.32
C ASP A 95 7.59 -15.98 26.29
N ASP A 96 7.23 -17.12 26.88
CA ASP A 96 5.86 -17.63 27.04
C ASP A 96 5.01 -16.85 28.05
N LYS A 97 5.60 -15.89 28.78
CA LYS A 97 4.97 -15.06 29.80
C LYS A 97 4.93 -13.58 29.42
N GLY A 98 5.50 -13.23 28.27
CA GLY A 98 5.58 -11.86 27.78
C GLY A 98 6.76 -11.05 28.33
N ASN A 99 7.69 -11.68 29.03
CA ASN A 99 8.95 -11.04 29.39
C ASN A 99 9.80 -10.87 28.13
N ARG A 100 10.73 -9.92 28.18
CA ARG A 100 11.72 -9.73 27.12
C ARG A 100 12.61 -10.98 26.99
N ASP A 101 12.45 -11.68 25.87
CA ASP A 101 13.40 -12.66 25.36
C ASP A 101 13.67 -12.33 23.88
N ASP A 102 14.89 -11.94 23.57
CA ASP A 102 15.32 -11.56 22.22
C ASP A 102 15.86 -12.80 21.48
N TRP A 103 15.02 -13.83 21.35
CA TRP A 103 15.40 -15.12 20.74
C TRP A 103 15.78 -15.04 19.24
N THR A 104 15.72 -13.83 18.63
CA THR A 104 16.53 -13.47 17.46
C THR A 104 17.33 -12.18 17.71
N PRO A 105 18.55 -12.04 17.15
CA PRO A 105 19.29 -10.76 17.18
C PRO A 105 18.49 -9.59 16.60
N ASN A 106 17.68 -9.86 15.56
CA ASN A 106 16.87 -8.85 14.89
C ASN A 106 15.83 -8.24 15.83
N CYS A 107 15.20 -9.01 16.73
CA CYS A 107 14.28 -8.47 17.73
C CYS A 107 14.96 -7.45 18.68
N ALA A 108 16.20 -7.73 19.11
CA ALA A 108 16.95 -6.82 19.97
C ALA A 108 17.26 -5.49 19.25
N THR A 109 17.91 -5.57 18.08
CA THR A 109 18.30 -4.40 17.28
C THR A 109 17.10 -3.59 16.78
N ALA A 110 16.01 -4.26 16.40
CA ALA A 110 14.78 -3.60 16.00
C ALA A 110 14.15 -2.79 17.13
N ARG A 111 14.10 -3.32 18.36
CA ARG A 111 13.53 -2.59 19.50
C ARG A 111 14.35 -1.33 19.82
N GLU A 112 15.67 -1.44 19.82
CA GLU A 112 16.56 -0.30 20.04
C GLU A 112 16.29 0.80 19.01
N LYS A 113 16.28 0.45 17.72
CA LYS A 113 16.00 1.39 16.62
C LYS A 113 14.59 1.98 16.67
N VAL A 114 13.57 1.14 16.85
CA VAL A 114 12.18 1.58 16.96
C VAL A 114 12.01 2.55 18.11
N TYR A 115 12.56 2.27 19.30
CA TYR A 115 12.44 3.16 20.45
C TYR A 115 13.21 4.46 20.23
N ALA A 116 14.47 4.39 19.77
CA ALA A 116 15.30 5.56 19.52
C ALA A 116 14.75 6.49 18.43
N THR A 117 14.15 5.95 17.37
CA THR A 117 13.50 6.77 16.32
C THR A 117 12.13 7.26 16.74
N PHE A 118 11.33 6.44 17.44
CA PHE A 118 9.99 6.83 17.92
C PHE A 118 10.04 7.89 19.03
N ALA A 119 11.04 7.87 19.90
CA ALA A 119 11.25 8.91 20.92
C ALA A 119 11.35 10.32 20.30
N LYS A 120 11.83 10.40 19.06
CA LYS A 120 11.98 11.62 18.25
C LYS A 120 10.77 11.89 17.30
N SER A 121 9.74 11.05 17.32
CA SER A 121 8.49 11.27 16.56
C SER A 121 7.65 12.38 17.18
N PRO A 122 6.70 12.99 16.45
CA PRO A 122 5.71 13.90 17.00
C PRO A 122 5.12 13.41 18.32
N SER A 123 5.05 14.31 19.30
CA SER A 123 4.62 14.02 20.67
C SER A 123 3.19 13.45 20.77
N THR A 124 2.34 13.72 19.76
CA THR A 124 1.00 13.15 19.65
C THR A 124 0.96 11.68 19.24
N ASN A 125 2.07 11.08 18.79
CA ASN A 125 2.10 9.68 18.37
C ASN A 125 2.16 8.72 19.57
N ARG A 126 1.48 7.58 19.46
CA ARG A 126 1.48 6.49 20.46
C ARG A 126 2.13 5.22 19.89
N LEU A 127 2.99 4.58 20.67
CA LEU A 127 3.59 3.29 20.35
C LEU A 127 3.05 2.22 21.30
N VAL A 128 2.58 1.11 20.75
CA VAL A 128 2.33 -0.12 21.52
C VAL A 128 3.35 -1.16 21.10
N THR A 129 4.15 -1.63 22.06
CA THR A 129 4.98 -2.82 21.91
C THR A 129 4.18 -4.06 22.27
N ILE A 130 4.08 -4.98 21.32
CA ILE A 130 3.40 -6.25 21.46
C ILE A 130 4.48 -7.33 21.59
N HIS A 131 4.56 -7.92 22.78
CA HIS A 131 5.30 -9.16 22.99
C HIS A 131 4.48 -10.32 22.40
N THR A 132 5.08 -11.06 21.46
CA THR A 132 4.34 -11.98 20.58
C THR A 132 4.48 -13.46 20.90
N GLY A 133 5.15 -13.82 21.99
CA GLY A 133 5.35 -15.21 22.41
C GLY A 133 6.70 -15.80 22.01
N SER A 134 6.93 -17.02 22.47
CA SER A 134 8.22 -17.71 22.37
C SER A 134 8.54 -18.20 20.97
N ARG A 135 9.82 -18.55 20.74
CA ARG A 135 10.29 -19.14 19.48
C ARG A 135 9.52 -20.39 19.09
N GLU A 136 9.16 -21.23 20.06
CA GLU A 136 8.39 -22.46 19.88
C GLU A 136 7.00 -22.15 19.33
N GLU A 137 6.33 -21.10 19.81
CA GLU A 137 5.02 -20.68 19.28
C GLU A 137 5.08 -20.22 17.83
N TRP A 138 6.14 -19.49 17.48
CA TRP A 138 6.37 -19.03 16.10
C TRP A 138 6.84 -20.12 15.13
N THR A 139 7.31 -21.27 15.64
CA THR A 139 7.82 -22.38 14.82
C THR A 139 6.91 -23.61 14.79
N LYS A 140 5.88 -23.69 15.65
CA LYS A 140 4.86 -24.74 15.62
C LYS A 140 4.10 -24.78 14.30
N LEU A 141 3.66 -25.97 13.92
CA LEU A 141 2.77 -26.19 12.79
C LEU A 141 1.42 -25.48 13.06
N GLY A 142 1.03 -24.56 12.18
CA GLY A 142 -0.10 -23.65 12.39
C GLY A 142 0.31 -22.22 12.73
N GLY A 143 1.56 -21.99 13.16
CA GLY A 143 2.11 -20.67 13.44
C GLY A 143 1.51 -19.98 14.65
N ASN A 144 1.91 -18.72 14.85
CA ASN A 144 1.37 -17.85 15.89
C ASN A 144 0.05 -17.20 15.43
N ALA A 145 -0.90 -16.94 16.34
CA ALA A 145 -2.21 -16.36 16.04
C ALA A 145 -2.14 -15.03 15.23
N PHE A 146 -1.12 -14.20 15.47
CA PHE A 146 -0.91 -12.97 14.68
C PHE A 146 -0.66 -13.22 13.18
N THR A 147 -0.22 -14.43 12.81
CA THR A 147 0.12 -14.75 11.41
C THR A 147 -1.10 -14.97 10.53
N ASP A 148 -2.23 -15.34 11.15
CA ASP A 148 -3.48 -15.60 10.47
C ASP A 148 -4.55 -14.52 10.63
N ASP A 149 -4.39 -13.61 11.60
CA ASP A 149 -5.22 -12.42 11.77
C ASP A 149 -5.49 -11.67 10.46
N ASP A 150 -6.73 -11.22 10.29
CA ASP A 150 -7.23 -10.65 9.04
C ASP A 150 -6.75 -9.21 8.78
N ASP A 151 -6.49 -8.44 9.84
CA ASP A 151 -6.05 -7.04 9.79
C ASP A 151 -4.51 -6.96 9.89
N LEU A 152 -3.94 -7.54 10.94
CA LEU A 152 -2.51 -7.53 11.26
C LEU A 152 -1.69 -8.45 10.34
N ARG A 153 -2.17 -9.68 10.07
CA ARG A 153 -1.58 -10.68 9.15
C ARG A 153 -0.03 -10.70 9.14
N LEU A 154 0.60 -10.92 10.29
CA LEU A 154 2.06 -10.90 10.40
C LEU A 154 2.70 -12.03 9.57
N LYS A 155 3.90 -11.78 9.02
CA LYS A 155 4.67 -12.80 8.29
C LYS A 155 6.07 -13.06 8.81
N ALA A 156 6.59 -12.17 9.64
CA ALA A 156 7.72 -12.42 10.53
C ALA A 156 7.64 -11.45 11.71
N ILE A 157 8.52 -11.65 12.69
CA ILE A 157 8.89 -10.63 13.67
C ILE A 157 10.41 -10.43 13.60
N PRO A 158 10.93 -9.23 13.95
CA PRO A 158 10.20 -8.04 14.37
C PRO A 158 9.36 -7.42 13.24
N THR A 159 8.26 -6.74 13.57
CA THR A 159 7.44 -5.96 12.62
C THR A 159 6.94 -4.68 13.27
N VAL A 160 6.97 -3.55 12.57
CA VAL A 160 6.26 -2.32 12.97
C VAL A 160 5.31 -1.85 11.85
N MET A 161 4.18 -1.27 12.23
CA MET A 161 3.20 -0.71 11.31
C MET A 161 2.38 0.40 11.95
N ARG A 162 1.79 1.29 11.15
CA ARG A 162 0.76 2.24 11.59
C ARG A 162 -0.62 1.56 11.60
N TRP A 163 -1.44 1.88 12.59
CA TRP A 163 -2.85 1.49 12.69
C TRP A 163 -3.76 2.70 12.40
N ASP A 164 -4.63 2.55 11.40
CA ASP A 164 -5.51 3.62 10.92
C ASP A 164 -6.96 3.50 11.44
N GLY A 165 -7.24 2.50 12.28
CA GLY A 165 -8.51 2.38 12.98
C GLY A 165 -8.64 3.35 14.17
N GLY A 166 -9.79 3.29 14.84
CA GLY A 166 -10.07 4.01 16.09
C GLY A 166 -10.83 5.32 15.93
N VAL A 167 -10.89 5.91 14.73
CA VAL A 167 -11.92 6.93 14.44
C VAL A 167 -13.25 6.20 14.23
N PRO A 168 -14.39 6.66 14.78
CA PRO A 168 -15.69 6.04 14.53
C PRO A 168 -15.98 5.87 13.03
N GLY A 169 -16.28 4.64 12.60
CA GLY A 169 -16.52 4.30 11.19
C GLY A 169 -15.26 4.09 10.33
N SER A 170 -14.04 4.29 10.86
CA SER A 170 -12.80 3.98 10.12
C SER A 170 -12.62 2.47 9.92
N LEU A 171 -12.07 2.11 8.75
CA LEU A 171 -11.66 0.74 8.46
C LEU A 171 -10.45 0.35 9.34
N ARG A 172 -10.40 -0.90 9.80
CA ARG A 172 -9.31 -1.49 10.63
C ARG A 172 -8.01 -1.71 9.82
N SER A 173 -7.53 -0.65 9.21
CA SER A 173 -6.48 -0.66 8.21
C SER A 173 -5.09 -0.50 8.83
N THR A 174 -4.08 -0.98 8.11
CA THR A 174 -2.66 -0.82 8.48
C THR A 174 -1.88 -0.27 7.31
N TRP A 175 -0.92 0.62 7.57
CA TRP A 175 -0.02 1.14 6.56
C TRP A 175 1.44 1.11 7.04
N GLY A 176 2.40 1.20 6.11
CA GLY A 176 3.81 1.36 6.43
C GLY A 176 4.42 0.16 7.16
N VAL A 177 4.15 -1.05 6.66
CA VAL A 177 4.52 -2.29 7.35
C VAL A 177 5.99 -2.65 7.10
N LEU A 178 6.84 -2.29 8.05
CA LEU A 178 8.26 -2.68 8.06
C LEU A 178 8.41 -4.01 8.82
N VAL A 179 9.00 -4.99 8.14
CA VAL A 179 9.22 -6.35 8.64
C VAL A 179 10.70 -6.67 8.61
N ASP A 180 11.19 -7.27 9.69
CA ASP A 180 12.52 -7.86 9.80
C ASP A 180 13.62 -6.90 9.31
N HIS A 181 14.40 -7.21 8.28
CA HIS A 181 15.47 -6.34 7.79
C HIS A 181 15.04 -4.90 7.47
N SER A 182 13.81 -4.69 6.99
CA SER A 182 13.33 -3.34 6.62
C SER A 182 13.14 -2.40 7.82
N ILE A 183 12.99 -2.94 9.04
CA ILE A 183 12.91 -2.15 10.28
C ILE A 183 14.27 -1.58 10.70
N MET A 184 15.37 -2.10 10.16
CA MET A 184 16.72 -1.73 10.58
C MET A 184 17.19 -0.40 9.98
N TYR A 185 16.50 0.07 8.93
CA TYR A 185 16.78 1.33 8.24
C TYR A 185 16.08 2.49 8.95
N GLU A 186 16.86 3.31 9.66
CA GLU A 186 16.35 4.51 10.33
C GLU A 186 15.56 5.44 9.39
N PRO A 187 15.93 5.68 8.12
CA PRO A 187 15.11 6.52 7.23
C PRO A 187 13.69 5.99 7.00
N LEU A 188 13.51 4.66 6.94
CA LEU A 188 12.18 4.06 6.81
C LEU A 188 11.36 4.18 8.11
N LEU A 189 12.01 4.06 9.27
CA LEU A 189 11.37 4.34 10.57
C LEU A 189 10.98 5.82 10.70
N ARG A 190 11.88 6.75 10.34
CA ARG A 190 11.63 8.21 10.36
C ARG A 190 10.47 8.57 9.43
N TYR A 191 10.41 7.96 8.25
CA TYR A 191 9.31 8.15 7.29
C TYR A 191 7.97 7.58 7.77
N LEU A 192 7.99 6.43 8.47
CA LEU A 192 6.82 5.81 9.08
C LEU A 192 6.25 6.67 10.21
N PHE A 193 7.10 7.08 11.16
CA PHE A 193 6.70 7.84 12.34
C PHE A 193 6.53 9.34 12.09
N ARG A 194 6.87 9.83 10.89
CA ARG A 194 6.88 11.26 10.52
C ARG A 194 7.70 12.11 11.49
N ASN A 195 8.94 11.66 11.74
CA ASN A 195 9.87 12.33 12.66
C ASN A 195 10.01 13.83 12.40
N ALA A 196 9.99 14.62 13.48
CA ALA A 196 9.91 16.08 13.43
C ALA A 196 11.05 16.79 14.20
N ASP A 197 12.05 16.03 14.66
CA ASP A 197 13.31 16.50 15.24
C ASP A 197 14.30 17.01 14.19
N GLU A 198 14.26 16.44 12.98
CA GLU A 198 15.22 16.70 11.90
C GLU A 198 14.59 16.40 10.55
N GLN A 199 14.87 17.22 9.53
CA GLN A 199 14.38 17.01 8.16
C GLN A 199 15.17 15.88 7.48
N ASP A 200 14.46 14.98 6.79
CA ASP A 200 15.12 14.01 5.91
C ASP A 200 15.72 14.75 4.71
N LYS A 201 17.06 14.77 4.64
CA LYS A 201 17.85 15.48 3.62
C LYS A 201 17.65 14.95 2.19
N LEU A 202 17.13 13.74 2.01
CA LEU A 202 16.79 13.18 0.70
C LEU A 202 15.37 13.57 0.25
N LEU A 203 14.52 14.01 1.19
CA LEU A 203 13.15 14.45 0.93
C LEU A 203 13.01 15.98 0.96
N ALA A 204 13.88 16.68 1.69
CA ALA A 204 13.93 18.14 1.80
C ALA A 204 14.71 18.80 0.64
N ILE A 205 14.40 18.40 -0.60
CA ILE A 205 14.94 19.00 -1.83
C ILE A 205 13.79 19.37 -2.80
N PRO A 206 13.88 20.48 -3.56
CA PRO A 206 12.77 20.96 -4.40
C PRO A 206 12.25 19.95 -5.42
N GLU A 207 13.13 19.08 -5.91
CA GLU A 207 12.82 18.05 -6.90
C GLU A 207 11.76 17.05 -6.37
N VAL A 208 11.63 16.88 -5.06
CA VAL A 208 10.68 15.93 -4.45
C VAL A 208 9.22 16.36 -4.68
N GLU A 209 8.93 17.67 -4.69
CA GLU A 209 7.57 18.20 -4.94
C GLU A 209 7.12 18.02 -6.40
N THR A 210 8.06 17.78 -7.31
CA THR A 210 7.79 17.51 -8.73
C THR A 210 7.38 16.06 -8.99
N LYS A 211 7.59 15.15 -8.03
CA LYS A 211 7.35 13.71 -8.15
C LYS A 211 5.90 13.37 -7.80
N GLU A 212 5.33 12.42 -8.52
CA GLU A 212 3.91 12.06 -8.42
C GLU A 212 3.72 10.54 -8.33
N ILE A 213 2.86 10.09 -7.42
CA ILE A 213 2.38 8.71 -7.35
C ILE A 213 0.96 8.65 -7.90
N VAL A 214 0.77 7.86 -8.95
CA VAL A 214 -0.53 7.64 -9.60
C VAL A 214 -1.01 6.24 -9.28
N THR A 215 -2.18 6.11 -8.67
CA THR A 215 -2.80 4.81 -8.37
C THR A 215 -3.88 4.47 -9.39
N LEU A 216 -3.70 3.36 -10.09
CA LEU A 216 -4.62 2.81 -11.09
C LEU A 216 -5.23 1.52 -10.54
N ARG A 217 -6.54 1.32 -10.74
CA ARG A 217 -7.29 0.15 -10.28
C ARG A 217 -7.82 -0.66 -11.44
N GLY A 218 -7.41 -1.92 -11.51
CA GLY A 218 -7.82 -2.87 -12.54
C GLY A 218 -7.16 -2.63 -13.90
N TYR A 219 -7.36 -3.59 -14.81
CA TYR A 219 -6.68 -3.64 -16.09
C TYR A 219 -7.05 -2.47 -17.02
N ALA A 220 -8.32 -2.08 -17.06
CA ALA A 220 -8.80 -0.98 -17.91
C ALA A 220 -8.10 0.36 -17.59
N GLN A 221 -7.95 0.72 -16.31
CA GLN A 221 -7.24 1.95 -15.92
C GLN A 221 -5.75 1.88 -16.29
N TYR A 222 -5.10 0.74 -16.04
CA TYR A 222 -3.72 0.50 -16.45
C TYR A 222 -3.53 0.69 -17.96
N ARG A 223 -4.38 0.06 -18.79
CA ARG A 223 -4.29 0.16 -20.26
C ARG A 223 -4.48 1.59 -20.76
N ALA A 224 -5.57 2.24 -20.37
CA ALA A 224 -5.88 3.61 -20.79
C ALA A 224 -4.74 4.59 -20.43
N TYR A 225 -4.17 4.47 -19.22
CA TYR A 225 -3.08 5.33 -18.78
C TYR A 225 -1.77 5.11 -19.58
N MET A 226 -1.41 3.85 -19.83
CA MET A 226 -0.19 3.52 -20.59
C MET A 226 -0.31 3.87 -22.08
N GLU A 227 -1.49 3.66 -22.66
CA GLU A 227 -1.78 4.06 -24.05
C GLU A 227 -1.72 5.58 -24.20
N GLU A 228 -2.26 6.35 -23.25
CA GLU A 228 -2.16 7.82 -23.26
C GLU A 228 -0.72 8.31 -23.07
N TYR A 229 0.07 7.66 -22.21
CA TYR A 229 1.49 7.98 -22.06
C TYR A 229 2.28 7.72 -23.36
N ALA A 230 2.04 6.60 -24.03
CA ALA A 230 2.67 6.26 -25.31
C ALA A 230 2.23 7.20 -26.47
N ARG A 231 0.98 7.68 -26.43
CA ARG A 231 0.37 8.54 -27.46
C ARG A 231 0.74 10.01 -27.29
N SER A 232 0.73 10.54 -26.07
CA SER A 232 0.93 11.96 -25.79
C SER A 232 2.35 12.47 -26.06
N GLY A 233 3.34 11.56 -26.19
CA GLY A 233 4.75 11.92 -26.35
C GLY A 233 5.37 12.55 -25.09
N SER A 234 4.68 12.47 -23.95
CA SER A 234 5.12 13.01 -22.66
C SER A 234 6.42 12.34 -22.22
N ARG A 235 7.47 13.14 -21.96
CA ARG A 235 8.78 12.63 -21.53
C ARG A 235 9.03 12.96 -20.06
N TYR A 236 8.45 12.15 -19.19
CA TYR A 236 8.83 12.08 -17.78
C TYR A 236 9.30 10.65 -17.44
N PRO A 237 10.30 10.45 -16.58
CA PRO A 237 10.71 9.12 -16.13
C PRO A 237 9.55 8.40 -15.43
N MET A 238 9.16 7.24 -15.95
CA MET A 238 8.05 6.46 -15.40
C MET A 238 8.56 5.16 -14.77
N PHE A 239 8.13 4.94 -13.53
CA PHE A 239 8.28 3.71 -12.80
C PHE A 239 6.89 3.10 -12.58
N MET A 240 6.77 1.78 -12.57
CA MET A 240 5.48 1.11 -12.39
C MET A 240 5.61 -0.06 -11.41
N MET A 241 4.70 -0.11 -10.43
CA MET A 241 4.59 -1.19 -9.46
C MET A 241 3.23 -1.88 -9.60
N MET A 242 3.24 -3.15 -10.00
CA MET A 242 2.06 -4.02 -9.97
C MET A 242 1.89 -4.58 -8.55
N VAL A 243 0.73 -4.36 -7.92
CA VAL A 243 0.39 -4.88 -6.60
C VAL A 243 -0.94 -5.64 -6.60
N SER A 244 -1.21 -6.41 -5.55
CA SER A 244 -2.55 -6.94 -5.27
C SER A 244 -3.59 -5.82 -5.17
N GLY A 245 -4.86 -6.10 -5.46
CA GLY A 245 -5.95 -5.25 -4.97
C GLY A 245 -6.11 -5.32 -3.44
N ARG A 246 -7.10 -4.60 -2.90
CA ARG A 246 -7.30 -4.41 -1.46
C ARG A 246 -8.54 -5.13 -0.95
N PHE A 247 -8.47 -5.64 0.28
CA PHE A 247 -9.64 -6.14 0.97
C PHE A 247 -10.54 -4.98 1.40
N ARG A 248 -11.79 -4.95 0.90
CA ARG A 248 -12.76 -3.88 1.20
C ARG A 248 -13.01 -3.63 2.69
N ARG A 249 -12.86 -4.66 3.54
CA ARG A 249 -13.11 -4.57 5.00
C ARG A 249 -12.04 -3.84 5.81
N ASN A 250 -10.81 -3.74 5.32
CA ASN A 250 -9.66 -3.20 6.08
C ASN A 250 -8.60 -2.53 5.19
N ASN A 251 -8.96 -2.18 3.95
CA ASN A 251 -8.12 -1.53 2.94
C ASN A 251 -6.72 -2.18 2.72
N ARG A 252 -6.55 -3.44 3.13
CA ARG A 252 -5.25 -4.11 3.14
C ARG A 252 -5.00 -4.82 1.83
N LEU A 253 -3.81 -4.62 1.26
CA LEU A 253 -3.29 -5.41 0.15
C LEU A 253 -3.31 -6.91 0.51
N TRP A 254 -3.94 -7.75 -0.31
CA TRP A 254 -4.03 -9.18 0.00
C TRP A 254 -2.69 -9.92 -0.11
N CYS A 255 -1.77 -9.43 -0.94
CA CYS A 255 -0.43 -9.98 -1.05
C CYS A 255 0.47 -9.42 0.07
N PRO A 256 1.00 -10.25 0.99
CA PRO A 256 1.83 -9.76 2.09
C PRO A 256 3.10 -9.05 1.60
N TRP A 257 3.71 -9.55 0.52
CA TRP A 257 4.90 -8.93 -0.08
C TRP A 257 4.59 -7.54 -0.65
N CYS A 258 3.41 -7.33 -1.24
CA CYS A 258 2.99 -6.01 -1.71
C CYS A 258 2.89 -5.02 -0.54
N ARG A 259 2.23 -5.44 0.55
CA ARG A 259 2.06 -4.66 1.79
C ARG A 259 3.39 -4.27 2.46
N GLN A 260 4.39 -5.18 2.43
CA GLN A 260 5.73 -4.89 2.95
C GLN A 260 6.53 -3.95 2.04
N SER A 261 6.31 -4.00 0.73
CA SER A 261 7.03 -3.17 -0.25
C SER A 261 6.44 -1.79 -0.50
N GLU A 262 5.17 -1.56 -0.12
CA GLU A 262 4.39 -0.34 -0.41
C GLU A 262 5.13 0.93 0.06
N MET A 263 5.32 1.08 1.37
CA MET A 263 5.97 2.27 1.93
C MET A 263 7.49 2.35 1.65
N PRO A 264 8.29 1.27 1.72
CA PRO A 264 9.70 1.34 1.33
C PRO A 264 9.92 1.78 -0.11
N LEU A 265 9.04 1.39 -1.06
CA LEU A 265 9.10 1.89 -2.43
C LEU A 265 8.63 3.34 -2.54
N GLU A 266 7.58 3.74 -1.83
CA GLU A 266 7.12 5.14 -1.75
C GLU A 266 8.26 6.07 -1.26
N TYR A 267 8.91 5.72 -0.15
CA TYR A 267 10.08 6.44 0.35
C TYR A 267 11.20 6.52 -0.70
N ALA A 268 11.61 5.38 -1.26
CA ALA A 268 12.72 5.30 -2.19
C ALA A 268 12.45 6.03 -3.52
N PHE A 269 11.19 6.07 -3.97
CA PHE A 269 10.77 6.86 -5.12
C PHE A 269 10.98 8.35 -4.86
N TYR A 270 10.47 8.87 -3.74
CA TYR A 270 10.68 10.28 -3.39
C TYR A 270 12.17 10.61 -3.17
N ALA A 271 12.92 9.74 -2.49
CA ALA A 271 14.34 9.96 -2.18
C ALA A 271 15.29 9.83 -3.39
N TYR A 272 14.99 8.94 -4.36
CA TYR A 272 15.98 8.53 -5.39
C TYR A 272 15.52 8.58 -6.85
N ALA A 273 14.22 8.73 -7.13
CA ALA A 273 13.78 8.96 -8.52
C ALA A 273 14.21 10.37 -9.00
N PRO A 274 14.45 10.57 -10.30
CA PRO A 274 14.73 11.90 -10.86
C PRO A 274 13.55 12.87 -10.70
N ALA A 275 13.79 14.16 -10.97
CA ALA A 275 12.74 15.19 -10.98
C ALA A 275 11.66 14.89 -12.05
N ASN A 276 10.44 15.34 -11.79
CA ASN A 276 9.22 15.12 -12.58
C ASN A 276 8.85 13.64 -12.80
N ALA A 277 9.51 12.69 -12.12
CA ALA A 277 9.22 11.28 -12.26
C ALA A 277 7.82 10.92 -11.74
N LYS A 278 7.25 9.86 -12.31
CA LYS A 278 5.99 9.26 -11.83
C LYS A 278 6.17 7.81 -11.40
N LEU A 279 5.58 7.44 -10.27
CA LEU A 279 5.39 6.06 -9.85
C LEU A 279 3.93 5.66 -10.06
N VAL A 280 3.68 4.77 -11.02
CA VAL A 280 2.36 4.21 -11.31
C VAL A 280 2.16 2.95 -10.47
N LEU A 281 1.34 3.04 -9.42
CA LEU A 281 0.90 1.92 -8.61
C LEU A 281 -0.34 1.29 -9.23
N VAL A 282 -0.22 0.06 -9.74
CA VAL A 282 -1.32 -0.67 -10.38
C VAL A 282 -1.87 -1.71 -9.41
N GLU A 283 -3.03 -1.43 -8.82
CA GLU A 283 -3.81 -2.37 -8.01
C GLU A 283 -4.56 -3.33 -8.94
N THR A 284 -4.20 -4.63 -8.91
CA THR A 284 -4.69 -5.64 -9.87
C THR A 284 -6.16 -6.06 -9.63
N TYR A 285 -6.40 -7.12 -8.87
CA TYR A 285 -7.75 -7.53 -8.43
C TYR A 285 -7.80 -7.62 -6.90
N ASP A 286 -8.93 -7.22 -6.30
CA ASP A 286 -9.17 -7.34 -4.84
C ASP A 286 -9.26 -8.79 -4.34
N LYS A 287 -9.49 -9.75 -5.25
CA LYS A 287 -9.72 -11.17 -4.92
C LYS A 287 -8.60 -12.05 -5.48
N TYR A 288 -7.88 -12.73 -4.58
CA TYR A 288 -6.81 -13.68 -4.94
C TYR A 288 -7.27 -14.81 -5.88
N ILE A 289 -8.53 -15.24 -5.83
CA ILE A 289 -9.06 -16.26 -6.75
C ILE A 289 -9.12 -15.77 -8.20
N VAL A 290 -9.48 -14.50 -8.43
CA VAL A 290 -9.49 -13.88 -9.77
C VAL A 290 -8.07 -13.69 -10.27
N TRP A 291 -7.18 -13.19 -9.41
CA TRP A 291 -5.74 -13.11 -9.70
C TRP A 291 -5.13 -14.49 -10.03
N ARG A 292 -5.62 -15.59 -9.44
CA ARG A 292 -5.11 -16.94 -9.73
C ARG A 292 -5.54 -17.50 -11.08
N ASN A 293 -6.68 -17.09 -11.65
CA ASN A 293 -7.09 -17.49 -13.00
C ASN A 293 -5.92 -17.26 -13.99
N PRO A 294 -5.42 -18.25 -14.75
CA PRO A 294 -4.39 -18.02 -15.77
C PRO A 294 -4.85 -17.05 -16.86
N ASP A 295 -6.15 -17.00 -17.15
CA ASP A 295 -6.72 -16.30 -18.30
C ASP A 295 -7.10 -14.84 -18.00
N ASN A 296 -6.70 -14.30 -16.84
CA ASN A 296 -6.96 -12.91 -16.49
C ASN A 296 -6.09 -11.94 -17.31
N GLU A 297 -6.62 -10.74 -17.51
CA GLU A 297 -6.11 -9.75 -18.45
C GLU A 297 -4.65 -9.36 -18.18
N PHE A 298 -4.24 -9.25 -16.90
CA PHE A 298 -2.85 -8.91 -16.54
C PHE A 298 -1.84 -10.03 -16.86
N LYS A 299 -2.27 -11.30 -16.90
CA LYS A 299 -1.43 -12.44 -17.28
C LYS A 299 -1.37 -12.65 -18.79
N GLN A 300 -2.45 -12.30 -19.47
CA GLN A 300 -2.58 -12.39 -20.94
C GLN A 300 -2.07 -11.13 -21.64
N ASP A 301 -1.76 -10.04 -20.92
CA ASP A 301 -1.18 -8.82 -21.50
C ASP A 301 0.12 -9.17 -22.26
N PRO A 302 0.20 -8.85 -23.57
CA PRO A 302 1.28 -9.30 -24.44
C PRO A 302 2.62 -8.59 -24.20
N GLN A 303 2.63 -7.48 -23.45
CA GLN A 303 3.85 -6.73 -23.10
C GLN A 303 4.39 -7.11 -21.72
N LEU A 304 3.50 -7.41 -20.75
CA LEU A 304 3.90 -7.67 -19.36
C LEU A 304 3.83 -9.14 -18.94
N ALA A 305 2.80 -9.88 -19.35
CA ALA A 305 2.46 -11.24 -18.90
C ALA A 305 2.70 -11.47 -17.40
N VAL A 306 2.02 -10.71 -16.54
CA VAL A 306 2.35 -10.53 -15.11
C VAL A 306 2.06 -11.80 -14.30
N LYS A 307 3.10 -12.60 -14.02
CA LYS A 307 2.96 -13.90 -13.32
C LYS A 307 2.83 -13.80 -11.79
N GLY A 308 3.08 -12.63 -11.20
CA GLY A 308 3.04 -12.44 -9.74
C GLY A 308 3.03 -10.96 -9.34
N VAL A 309 2.80 -10.70 -8.05
CA VAL A 309 2.87 -9.36 -7.43
C VAL A 309 3.59 -9.46 -6.07
N PRO A 310 4.41 -8.47 -5.66
CA PRO A 310 4.68 -7.20 -6.33
C PRO A 310 5.72 -7.36 -7.45
N TRP A 311 5.48 -6.73 -8.61
CA TRP A 311 6.45 -6.62 -9.71
C TRP A 311 6.72 -5.15 -9.99
N PHE A 312 8.00 -4.77 -10.10
CA PHE A 312 8.43 -3.39 -10.36
C PHE A 312 9.11 -3.27 -11.72
N TYR A 313 8.91 -2.14 -12.38
CA TYR A 313 9.38 -1.85 -13.73
C TYR A 313 9.87 -0.41 -13.85
N ARG A 314 10.88 -0.21 -14.70
CA ARG A 314 11.09 1.05 -15.39
C ARG A 314 10.34 0.99 -16.72
N VAL A 315 9.65 2.06 -17.07
CA VAL A 315 8.84 2.18 -18.28
C VAL A 315 9.48 3.24 -19.17
N PHE A 316 9.90 2.83 -20.36
CA PHE A 316 10.55 3.70 -21.33
C PHE A 316 9.61 3.93 -22.53
N PRO A 317 9.34 5.19 -22.91
CA PRO A 317 8.56 5.48 -24.11
C PRO A 317 9.38 5.15 -25.36
N GLY A 318 8.75 4.51 -26.34
CA GLY A 318 9.26 4.46 -27.71
C GLY A 318 9.03 5.80 -28.44
N PRO A 319 9.29 5.85 -29.76
CA PRO A 319 8.73 6.89 -30.62
C PRO A 319 7.21 6.99 -30.45
N PRO A 320 6.58 8.17 -30.64
CA PRO A 320 5.14 8.32 -30.47
C PRO A 320 4.33 7.28 -31.27
N GLY A 321 3.41 6.59 -30.60
CA GLY A 321 2.61 5.50 -31.19
C GLY A 321 3.31 4.13 -31.29
N GLN A 322 4.58 3.99 -30.88
CA GLN A 322 5.22 2.69 -30.67
C GLN A 322 4.91 2.12 -29.27
N PRO A 323 4.98 0.79 -29.08
CA PRO A 323 4.82 0.17 -27.76
C PRO A 323 5.83 0.69 -26.72
N LEU A 324 5.41 0.68 -25.44
CA LEU A 324 6.29 1.00 -24.32
C LEU A 324 7.26 -0.16 -24.05
N THR A 325 8.48 0.17 -23.62
CA THR A 325 9.46 -0.85 -23.18
C THR A 325 9.44 -0.96 -21.66
N TYR A 326 9.15 -2.17 -21.15
CA TYR A 326 9.05 -2.45 -19.72
C TYR A 326 10.28 -3.22 -19.21
N GLN A 327 11.21 -2.54 -18.55
CA GLN A 327 12.36 -3.17 -17.94
C GLN A 327 12.02 -3.63 -16.51
N ARG A 328 11.80 -4.94 -16.32
CA ARG A 328 11.49 -5.50 -14.99
C ARG A 328 12.70 -5.44 -14.06
N VAL A 329 12.54 -4.75 -12.93
CA VAL A 329 13.54 -4.63 -11.88
C VAL A 329 13.44 -5.81 -10.90
N LYS A 330 14.53 -6.56 -10.75
CA LYS A 330 14.62 -7.73 -9.85
C LYS A 330 15.45 -7.40 -8.60
N LYS A 331 14.90 -6.54 -7.74
CA LYS A 331 15.52 -6.08 -6.48
C LYS A 331 14.66 -6.46 -5.27
N LYS A 332 15.26 -6.54 -4.09
CA LYS A 332 14.57 -6.80 -2.81
C LYS A 332 14.04 -5.48 -2.25
N PHE A 333 12.72 -5.26 -2.31
CA PHE A 333 12.08 -4.03 -1.82
C PHE A 333 12.02 -3.87 -0.28
N TYR A 334 12.65 -4.79 0.46
CA TYR A 334 12.85 -4.69 1.91
C TYR A 334 14.29 -4.30 2.29
N LEU A 335 15.17 -4.03 1.31
CA LEU A 335 16.54 -3.56 1.50
C LEU A 335 16.71 -2.19 0.83
N LEU A 336 17.07 -1.17 1.61
CA LEU A 336 17.07 0.22 1.14
C LEU A 336 18.11 0.46 0.03
N GLU A 337 19.28 -0.17 0.10
CA GLU A 337 20.33 -0.06 -0.92
C GLU A 337 19.88 -0.65 -2.27
N GLN A 338 19.07 -1.71 -2.23
CA GLN A 338 18.53 -2.32 -3.46
C GLN A 338 17.38 -1.50 -4.05
N LEU A 339 16.64 -0.77 -3.20
CA LEU A 339 15.65 0.22 -3.62
C LEU A 339 16.32 1.44 -4.26
N GLN A 340 17.40 1.99 -3.69
CA GLN A 340 18.17 3.07 -4.31
C GLN A 340 18.65 2.67 -5.73
N GLN A 341 19.23 1.48 -5.87
CA GLN A 341 19.64 0.92 -7.17
C GLN A 341 18.46 0.72 -8.14
N ALA A 342 17.22 0.60 -7.66
CA ALA A 342 16.04 0.46 -8.51
C ALA A 342 15.76 1.75 -9.32
N PHE A 343 16.19 2.92 -8.84
CA PHE A 343 15.98 4.22 -9.49
C PHE A 343 17.21 4.79 -10.21
N GLN A 344 18.43 4.32 -9.91
CA GLN A 344 19.69 4.78 -10.54
C GLN A 344 19.77 4.55 -12.07
N GLY A 345 20.26 5.54 -12.82
CA GLY A 345 20.41 5.42 -14.29
C GLY A 345 19.06 5.40 -15.01
N SER A 346 18.20 6.38 -14.68
CA SER A 346 16.86 6.56 -15.23
C SER A 346 16.63 8.00 -15.72
N GLU A 347 17.73 8.68 -16.07
CA GLU A 347 17.78 10.03 -16.67
C GLU A 347 17.60 9.97 -18.19
#